data_AF-A0A5C5X4I9-F1
#
_entry.id   AF-A0A5C5X4I9-F1
#
_cell.length_a   1.000
_cell.length_b   1.000
_cell.length_c   1.000
_cell.angle_alpha   90.00
_cell.angle_beta   90.00
_cell.angle_gamma   90.00
#
_symmetry.space_group_name_H-M   'P 1'
#
loop_
_entity.id
_entity.type
_entity.pdbx_description
1 polymer ?
#
loop_
_entity_poly.entity_id
_entity_poly.type
_entity_poly.pdbx_seq_one_letter_code
_entity_poly.pdbx_strand_id
1 'polypeptide(L)'
;MSDSPRTNVLLEVAKLSLRIGRKYVEPYSHAKSPKKFTQEQLITCLVLRAYLKTTYRGVVEILEVSDGLRKALGLRRIPHYSTLKKFADRSGVLDIVDAMIFEIVQQFSQDDEEAAIDSTGLETTSASAHYKTRSGKQRKKFIKVSVCVLAGSLLPSGLAISWGPSNDKSEAGEVLAKASNSSTPTRLFADAGYDAEWVHRFCREEWRTESIINPAVHRSDGKLNGEYRSQMTRTELETKGYGRRWLVESFMSGLKRTTGAALSARSEKALFVEAALKVLAYALRR
;
A
#
# COMPACT_ATOMS: atom_id res chain seq x y z
N MET A 1 25.43 18.36 27.24
CA MET A 1 24.70 18.11 25.99
C MET A 1 24.00 16.76 26.15
N SER A 2 22.70 16.74 26.44
CA SER A 2 21.97 15.46 26.46
C SER A 2 21.71 15.07 25.01
N ASP A 3 22.47 14.09 24.52
CA ASP A 3 22.10 13.37 23.31
C ASP A 3 20.71 12.80 23.54
N SER A 4 19.70 13.38 22.86
CA SER A 4 18.39 12.76 22.78
C SER A 4 18.62 11.36 22.18
N PRO A 5 18.22 10.27 22.87
CA PRO A 5 18.56 8.93 22.42
C PRO A 5 18.04 8.73 21.01
N ARG A 6 18.95 8.43 20.08
CA ARG A 6 18.63 8.25 18.66
C ARG A 6 17.51 7.21 18.53
N THR A 7 16.32 7.66 18.14
CA THR A 7 15.14 6.80 18.03
C THR A 7 15.40 5.68 17.03
N ASN A 8 15.27 4.43 17.49
CA ASN A 8 15.42 3.27 16.62
C ASN A 8 14.15 3.09 15.78
N VAL A 9 14.22 3.45 14.50
CA VAL A 9 13.09 3.41 13.55
C VAL A 9 12.43 2.04 13.49
N LEU A 10 13.19 0.95 13.58
CA LEU A 10 12.63 -0.42 13.56
C LEU A 10 11.74 -0.69 14.78
N LEU A 11 12.14 -0.21 15.96
CA LEU A 11 11.33 -0.31 17.17
C LEU A 11 10.07 0.55 17.09
N GLU A 12 10.15 1.73 16.47
CA GLU A 12 8.96 2.58 16.30
C GLU A 12 7.97 1.99 15.29
N VAL A 13 8.45 1.45 14.17
CA VAL A 13 7.61 0.68 13.23
C VAL A 13 6.93 -0.49 13.94
N ALA A 14 7.67 -1.25 14.75
CA ALA A 14 7.13 -2.36 15.52
C ALA A 14 6.04 -1.92 16.51
N LYS A 15 6.31 -0.88 17.31
CA LYS A 15 5.36 -0.35 18.31
C LYS A 15 4.12 0.24 17.65
N LEU A 16 4.29 1.01 16.57
CA LEU A 16 3.20 1.63 15.84
C LEU A 16 2.32 0.55 15.17
N SER A 17 2.93 -0.41 14.48
CA SER A 17 2.23 -1.57 13.89
C SER A 17 1.39 -2.29 14.93
N LEU A 18 1.97 -2.58 16.10
CA LEU A 18 1.27 -3.29 17.17
C LEU A 18 0.11 -2.45 17.73
N ARG A 19 0.33 -1.15 17.95
CA ARG A 19 -0.69 -0.22 18.47
C ARG A 19 -1.88 -0.11 17.53
N ILE A 20 -1.62 0.10 16.23
CA ILE A 20 -2.65 0.20 15.19
C ILE A 20 -3.39 -1.13 15.05
N GLY A 21 -2.65 -2.25 14.99
CA GLY A 21 -3.23 -3.59 14.88
C GLY A 21 -4.16 -3.97 16.05
N ARG A 22 -3.87 -3.51 17.27
CA ARG A 22 -4.74 -3.77 18.45
C ARG A 22 -6.14 -3.17 18.33
N LYS A 23 -6.31 -2.07 17.61
CA LYS A 23 -7.59 -1.35 17.55
C LYS A 23 -8.61 -2.04 16.62
N TYR A 24 -8.12 -2.81 15.64
CA TYR A 24 -8.96 -3.37 14.57
C TYR A 24 -9.03 -4.88 14.53
N VAL A 25 -8.10 -5.55 15.21
CA VAL A 25 -8.02 -6.99 15.13
C VAL A 25 -8.40 -7.55 16.49
N GLU A 26 -9.50 -8.32 16.51
CA GLU A 26 -9.80 -9.18 17.64
C GLU A 26 -8.54 -9.98 17.99
N PRO A 27 -8.13 -10.06 19.27
CA PRO A 27 -6.84 -10.66 19.63
C PRO A 27 -6.67 -12.07 19.07
N TYR A 28 -7.77 -12.77 18.82
CA TYR A 28 -7.81 -14.09 18.22
C TYR A 28 -8.86 -14.17 17.11
N SER A 29 -8.53 -14.87 16.02
CA SER A 29 -9.43 -15.06 14.86
C SER A 29 -10.69 -15.87 15.17
N HIS A 30 -10.71 -16.58 16.31
CA HIS A 30 -11.82 -17.40 16.78
C HIS A 30 -11.59 -17.78 18.25
N ALA A 31 -12.66 -18.03 19.02
CA ALA A 31 -12.59 -18.40 20.44
C ALA A 31 -11.70 -19.62 20.74
N LYS A 32 -11.64 -20.59 19.80
CA LYS A 32 -10.82 -21.82 19.88
C LYS A 32 -9.39 -21.65 19.35
N SER A 33 -8.97 -20.45 18.97
CA SER A 33 -7.62 -20.24 18.45
C SER A 33 -6.57 -20.52 19.55
N PRO A 34 -5.40 -21.07 19.20
CA PRO A 34 -4.31 -21.20 20.17
C PRO A 34 -3.94 -19.82 20.73
N LYS A 35 -4.12 -19.60 22.03
CA LYS A 35 -3.83 -18.33 22.72
C LYS A 35 -2.33 -18.10 22.97
N LYS A 36 -1.51 -18.43 21.97
CA LYS A 36 -0.04 -18.32 22.01
C LYS A 36 0.46 -16.97 21.50
N PHE A 37 -0.21 -16.47 20.46
CA PHE A 37 0.09 -15.20 19.80
C PHE A 37 -1.23 -14.52 19.47
N THR A 38 -1.27 -13.22 19.61
CA THR A 38 -2.39 -12.42 19.14
C THR A 38 -2.23 -12.06 17.67
N GLN A 39 -3.31 -11.68 17.01
CA GLN A 39 -3.24 -11.36 15.58
C GLN A 39 -2.41 -10.10 15.30
N GLU A 40 -2.44 -9.09 16.17
CA GLU A 40 -1.60 -7.90 16.06
C GLU A 40 -0.10 -8.23 16.19
N GLN A 41 0.26 -9.25 16.98
CA GLN A 41 1.64 -9.71 17.09
C GLN A 41 2.08 -10.38 15.79
N LEU A 42 1.22 -11.24 15.22
CA LEU A 42 1.52 -11.96 13.98
C LEU A 42 1.60 -11.01 12.77
N ILE A 43 0.65 -10.07 12.62
CA ILE A 43 0.70 -9.07 11.54
C ILE A 43 1.92 -8.15 11.71
N THR A 44 2.26 -7.75 12.93
CA THR A 44 3.48 -6.96 13.18
C THR A 44 4.74 -7.71 12.78
N CYS A 45 4.83 -9.02 13.06
CA CYS A 45 5.94 -9.84 12.55
C CYS A 45 5.97 -9.88 11.01
N LEU A 46 4.82 -9.90 10.34
CA LEU A 46 4.75 -9.85 8.89
C LEU A 46 5.14 -8.49 8.30
N VAL A 47 4.77 -7.39 8.98
CA VAL A 47 5.21 -6.03 8.66
C VAL A 47 6.73 -5.92 8.79
N LEU A 48 7.31 -6.41 9.89
CA LEU A 48 8.77 -6.42 10.09
C LEU A 48 9.47 -7.25 9.02
N ARG A 49 8.90 -8.40 8.63
CA ARG A 49 9.44 -9.21 7.51
C ARG A 49 9.49 -8.42 6.20
N ALA A 50 8.41 -7.71 5.87
CA ALA A 50 8.33 -6.90 4.65
C ALA A 50 9.29 -5.69 4.71
N TYR A 51 9.34 -5.00 5.85
CA TYR A 51 10.22 -3.84 6.07
C TYR A 51 11.70 -4.21 5.98
N LEU A 52 12.11 -5.29 6.65
CA LEU A 52 13.49 -5.78 6.69
C LEU A 52 13.90 -6.57 5.44
N LYS A 53 12.99 -6.74 4.47
CA LYS A 53 13.24 -7.48 3.21
C LYS A 53 13.77 -8.89 3.46
N THR A 54 13.22 -9.58 4.46
CA THR A 54 13.71 -10.89 4.91
C THR A 54 12.67 -12.00 4.73
N THR A 55 13.07 -13.23 5.02
CA THR A 55 12.20 -14.41 4.95
C THR A 55 11.42 -14.61 6.26
N TYR A 56 10.47 -15.54 6.27
CA TYR A 56 9.81 -15.94 7.52
C TYR A 56 10.79 -16.49 8.57
N ARG A 57 11.88 -17.13 8.14
CA ARG A 57 12.94 -17.60 9.05
C ARG A 57 13.81 -16.45 9.52
N GLY A 58 14.20 -15.57 8.60
CA GLY A 58 15.04 -14.44 8.95
C GLY A 58 14.39 -13.46 9.93
N VAL A 59 13.07 -13.21 9.85
CA VAL A 59 12.40 -12.39 10.87
C VAL A 59 12.37 -13.09 12.24
N VAL A 60 12.29 -14.43 12.26
CA VAL A 60 12.35 -15.22 13.51
C VAL A 60 13.74 -15.15 14.13
N GLU A 61 14.80 -15.34 13.33
CA GLU A 61 16.19 -15.20 13.77
C GLU A 61 16.47 -13.79 14.34
N ILE A 62 15.93 -12.74 13.70
CA ILE A 62 16.04 -11.37 14.21
C ILE A 62 15.33 -11.20 15.57
N LEU A 63 14.17 -11.83 15.75
CA LEU A 63 13.46 -11.84 17.03
C LEU A 63 14.21 -12.64 18.10
N GLU A 64 14.95 -13.70 17.74
CA GLU A 64 15.76 -14.51 18.66
C GLU A 64 16.90 -13.72 19.30
N VAL A 65 17.53 -12.83 18.52
CA VAL A 65 18.67 -12.02 18.99
C VAL A 65 18.25 -10.67 19.58
N SER A 66 17.03 -10.19 19.32
CA SER A 66 16.58 -8.84 19.73
C SER A 66 15.61 -8.87 20.91
N ASP A 67 16.12 -8.67 22.12
CA ASP A 67 15.29 -8.45 23.32
C ASP A 67 14.38 -7.22 23.17
N GLY A 68 14.88 -6.15 22.54
CA GLY A 68 14.13 -4.92 22.33
C GLY A 68 12.87 -5.15 21.51
N LEU A 69 12.98 -5.89 20.39
CA LEU A 69 11.82 -6.23 19.56
C LEU A 69 10.86 -7.17 20.29
N ARG A 70 11.37 -8.21 20.97
CA ARG A 70 10.52 -9.14 21.75
C ARG A 70 9.72 -8.40 22.82
N LYS A 71 10.36 -7.50 23.56
CA LYS A 71 9.70 -6.64 24.57
C LYS A 71 8.68 -5.71 23.93
N ALA A 72 9.02 -5.05 22.82
CA ALA A 72 8.12 -4.15 22.11
C ALA A 72 6.86 -4.86 21.61
N LEU A 73 6.99 -6.09 21.08
CA LEU A 73 5.85 -6.89 20.62
C LEU A 73 5.10 -7.60 21.76
N GLY A 74 5.63 -7.61 22.99
CA GLY A 74 5.07 -8.36 24.12
C GLY A 74 5.11 -9.88 23.89
N LEU A 75 6.13 -10.38 23.17
CA LEU A 75 6.26 -11.80 22.85
C LEU A 75 6.77 -12.59 24.06
N ARG A 76 5.91 -13.48 24.60
CA ARG A 76 6.31 -14.45 25.64
C ARG A 76 7.11 -15.63 25.08
N ARG A 77 6.94 -15.91 23.79
CA ARG A 77 7.61 -16.94 23.01
C ARG A 77 7.85 -16.39 21.62
N ILE A 78 8.77 -16.97 20.87
CA ILE A 78 9.02 -16.55 19.48
C ILE A 78 8.13 -17.41 18.57
N PRO A 79 7.38 -16.80 17.62
CA PRO A 79 6.59 -17.57 16.67
C PRO A 79 7.51 -18.38 15.76
N HIS A 80 7.15 -19.63 15.49
CA HIS A 80 7.85 -20.43 14.50
C HIS A 80 7.56 -19.89 13.09
N TYR A 81 8.50 -20.02 12.14
CA TYR A 81 8.33 -19.51 10.77
C TYR A 81 7.04 -20.01 10.10
N SER A 82 6.63 -21.26 10.37
CA SER A 82 5.41 -21.84 9.84
C SER A 82 4.14 -21.24 10.46
N THR A 83 4.20 -20.71 11.68
CA THR A 83 3.11 -19.94 12.29
C THR A 83 2.88 -18.64 11.53
N LEU A 84 3.94 -17.91 11.22
CA LEU A 84 3.87 -16.67 10.43
C LEU A 84 3.35 -16.93 9.01
N LYS A 85 3.83 -18.00 8.35
CA LYS A 85 3.32 -18.39 7.03
C LYS A 85 1.83 -18.74 7.09
N LYS A 86 1.42 -19.62 8.00
CA LYS A 86 0.01 -20.00 8.15
C LYS A 86 -0.89 -18.79 8.45
N PHE A 87 -0.40 -17.81 9.19
CA PHE A 87 -1.13 -16.56 9.42
C PHE A 87 -1.25 -15.75 8.12
N ALA A 88 -0.15 -15.53 7.39
CA ALA A 88 -0.13 -14.83 6.12
C ALA A 88 -1.06 -15.45 5.04
N ASP A 89 -1.32 -16.75 5.12
CA ASP A 89 -2.19 -17.46 4.18
C ASP A 89 -3.69 -17.33 4.48
N ARG A 90 -4.08 -16.71 5.61
CA ARG A 90 -5.49 -16.54 5.97
C ARG A 90 -6.15 -15.55 5.01
N SER A 91 -7.45 -15.74 4.74
CA SER A 91 -8.21 -14.84 3.84
C SER A 91 -8.26 -13.42 4.39
N GLY A 92 -8.51 -13.25 5.68
CA GLY A 92 -8.67 -11.93 6.30
C GLY A 92 -7.39 -11.11 6.51
N VAL A 93 -6.23 -11.54 6.02
CA VAL A 93 -4.99 -10.75 6.21
C VAL A 93 -5.04 -9.46 5.39
N LEU A 94 -5.60 -9.49 4.19
CA LEU A 94 -5.76 -8.27 3.39
C LEU A 94 -6.75 -7.31 4.06
N ASP A 95 -7.86 -7.81 4.61
CA ASP A 95 -8.81 -7.00 5.37
C ASP A 95 -8.15 -6.35 6.61
N ILE A 96 -7.28 -7.09 7.30
CA ILE A 96 -6.48 -6.53 8.40
C ILE A 96 -5.56 -5.40 7.89
N VAL A 97 -4.91 -5.58 6.73
CA VAL A 97 -4.04 -4.54 6.15
C VAL A 97 -4.86 -3.30 5.78
N ASP A 98 -6.01 -3.45 5.13
CA ASP A 98 -6.89 -2.35 4.75
C ASP A 98 -7.39 -1.60 6.00
N ALA A 99 -7.78 -2.31 7.07
CA ALA A 99 -8.17 -1.70 8.33
C ALA A 99 -7.02 -0.94 9.02
N MET A 100 -5.80 -1.49 8.97
CA MET A 100 -4.62 -0.80 9.51
C MET A 100 -4.27 0.45 8.69
N ILE A 101 -4.39 0.41 7.36
CA ILE A 101 -4.19 1.58 6.50
C ILE A 101 -5.22 2.66 6.83
N PHE A 102 -6.50 2.28 6.93
CA PHE A 102 -7.57 3.19 7.33
C PHE A 102 -7.23 3.90 8.65
N GLU A 103 -6.82 3.18 9.68
CA GLU A 103 -6.48 3.79 10.97
C GLU A 103 -5.25 4.69 10.91
N ILE A 104 -4.24 4.34 10.11
CA ILE A 104 -3.07 5.18 9.90
C ILE A 104 -3.52 6.52 9.31
N VAL A 105 -4.41 6.50 8.31
CA VAL A 105 -4.97 7.74 7.74
C VAL A 105 -5.71 8.52 8.82
N GLN A 106 -6.63 7.88 9.55
CA GLN A 106 -7.42 8.56 10.58
C GLN A 106 -6.58 9.20 11.70
N GLN A 107 -5.42 8.65 12.03
CA GLN A 107 -4.54 9.20 13.08
C GLN A 107 -3.55 10.25 12.57
N PHE A 108 -3.12 10.17 11.31
CA PHE A 108 -1.93 10.87 10.84
C PHE A 108 -2.14 11.69 9.56
N SER A 109 -3.33 11.65 8.93
CA SER A 109 -3.65 12.58 7.85
C SER A 109 -3.81 14.00 8.37
N GLN A 110 -3.59 14.96 7.49
CA GLN A 110 -3.80 16.37 7.77
C GLN A 110 -5.19 16.80 7.28
N ASP A 111 -5.64 17.97 7.71
CA ASP A 111 -6.80 18.62 7.10
C ASP A 111 -6.42 19.15 5.69
N ASP A 112 -7.43 19.30 4.83
CA ASP A 112 -7.30 19.87 3.48
C ASP A 112 -6.26 19.18 2.56
N GLU A 113 -6.04 17.87 2.74
CA GLU A 113 -5.14 17.14 1.85
C GLU A 113 -5.66 17.09 0.41
N GLU A 114 -4.72 16.97 -0.52
CA GLU A 114 -4.99 16.52 -1.87
C GLU A 114 -4.52 15.07 -1.99
N ALA A 115 -5.03 14.33 -2.97
CA ALA A 115 -4.66 12.95 -3.20
C ALA A 115 -4.13 12.75 -4.63
N ALA A 116 -3.29 11.74 -4.80
CA ALA A 116 -2.88 11.27 -6.12
C ALA A 116 -3.00 9.74 -6.20
N ILE A 117 -3.52 9.24 -7.32
CA ILE A 117 -3.65 7.81 -7.60
C ILE A 117 -2.74 7.42 -8.77
N ASP A 118 -2.03 6.32 -8.58
CA ASP A 118 -1.21 5.69 -9.63
C ASP A 118 -0.99 4.21 -9.28
N SER A 119 -0.50 3.46 -10.25
CA SER A 119 -0.19 2.05 -10.09
C SER A 119 1.28 1.74 -10.37
N THR A 120 1.78 0.66 -9.76
CA THR A 120 3.12 0.18 -10.02
C THR A 120 3.19 -1.35 -10.06
N GLY A 121 4.09 -1.88 -10.89
CA GLY A 121 4.45 -3.29 -10.86
C GLY A 121 5.48 -3.65 -9.77
N LEU A 122 5.25 -4.77 -9.11
CA LEU A 122 6.21 -5.54 -8.31
C LEU A 122 6.50 -6.89 -9.00
N GLU A 123 7.78 -7.21 -9.10
CA GLU A 123 8.26 -8.43 -9.76
C GLU A 123 7.94 -9.67 -8.93
N THR A 124 7.40 -10.74 -9.51
CA THR A 124 7.01 -11.95 -8.76
C THR A 124 8.18 -12.82 -8.30
N THR A 125 9.40 -12.53 -8.77
CA THR A 125 10.61 -13.20 -8.27
C THR A 125 11.83 -12.29 -8.41
N SER A 126 12.83 -12.51 -7.55
CA SER A 126 14.14 -11.88 -7.58
C SER A 126 15.14 -12.55 -8.55
N ALA A 127 14.69 -13.20 -9.64
CA ALA A 127 15.64 -13.80 -10.58
C ALA A 127 16.67 -12.74 -11.03
N SER A 128 17.95 -13.10 -10.91
CA SER A 128 19.05 -12.17 -11.13
C SER A 128 19.02 -11.61 -12.56
N ALA A 129 19.53 -10.39 -12.74
CA ALA A 129 19.70 -9.80 -14.07
C ALA A 129 20.48 -10.74 -15.02
N HIS A 130 21.44 -11.50 -14.48
CA HIS A 130 22.19 -12.51 -15.21
C HIS A 130 21.31 -13.65 -15.74
N TYR A 131 20.36 -14.15 -14.93
CA TYR A 131 19.38 -15.16 -15.38
C TYR A 131 18.39 -14.59 -16.41
N LYS A 132 17.93 -13.35 -16.21
CA LYS A 132 17.03 -12.65 -17.15
C LYS A 132 17.64 -12.55 -18.54
N THR A 133 18.90 -12.09 -18.61
CA THR A 133 19.64 -11.86 -19.86
C THR A 133 19.88 -13.16 -20.64
N ARG A 134 20.20 -14.27 -19.95
CA ARG A 134 20.41 -15.58 -20.59
C ARG A 134 19.12 -16.27 -21.05
N SER A 135 17.99 -16.03 -20.39
CA SER A 135 16.78 -16.79 -20.67
C SER A 135 16.03 -16.36 -21.93
N GLY A 136 16.27 -15.14 -22.44
CA GLY A 136 15.54 -14.56 -23.58
C GLY A 136 14.03 -14.35 -23.35
N LYS A 137 13.49 -14.72 -22.17
CA LYS A 137 12.06 -14.67 -21.87
C LYS A 137 11.70 -13.32 -21.28
N GLN A 138 10.91 -12.53 -22.00
CA GLN A 138 10.25 -11.37 -21.42
C GLN A 138 9.19 -11.84 -20.40
N ARG A 139 9.23 -11.28 -19.19
CA ARG A 139 8.22 -11.56 -18.18
C ARG A 139 6.92 -10.87 -18.56
N LYS A 140 5.87 -11.67 -18.74
CA LYS A 140 4.55 -11.19 -19.15
C LYS A 140 3.62 -10.84 -17.99
N LYS A 141 3.98 -11.14 -16.73
CA LYS A 141 3.12 -10.94 -15.55
C LYS A 141 3.89 -10.38 -14.36
N PHE A 142 3.27 -9.43 -13.68
CA PHE A 142 3.75 -8.81 -12.43
C PHE A 142 2.57 -8.60 -11.48
N ILE A 143 2.86 -8.37 -10.20
CA ILE A 143 1.82 -7.91 -9.26
C ILE A 143 1.66 -6.42 -9.42
N LYS A 144 0.47 -5.98 -9.78
CA LYS A 144 0.13 -4.59 -9.90
C LYS A 144 -0.38 -4.10 -8.54
N VAL A 145 0.15 -2.97 -8.09
CA VAL A 145 -0.19 -2.31 -6.83
C VAL A 145 -0.70 -0.93 -7.21
N SER A 146 -2.01 -0.74 -7.13
CA SER A 146 -2.66 0.56 -7.32
C SER A 146 -2.90 1.19 -5.96
N VAL A 147 -2.45 2.43 -5.77
CA VAL A 147 -2.55 3.13 -4.48
C VAL A 147 -3.04 4.55 -4.68
N CYS A 148 -3.92 5.00 -3.80
CA CYS A 148 -4.24 6.40 -3.63
C CYS A 148 -3.43 6.94 -2.44
N VAL A 149 -2.71 8.04 -2.61
CA VAL A 149 -1.82 8.62 -1.60
C VAL A 149 -2.23 10.05 -1.31
N LEU A 150 -2.36 10.37 -0.03
CA LEU A 150 -2.57 11.73 0.44
C LEU A 150 -1.26 12.52 0.39
N ALA A 151 -1.28 13.69 -0.23
CA ALA A 151 -0.13 14.46 -0.66
C ALA A 151 0.69 15.07 0.50
N GLY A 152 0.01 15.57 1.53
CA GLY A 152 0.63 16.26 2.66
C GLY A 152 1.29 15.28 3.61
N SER A 153 0.55 14.23 3.99
CA SER A 153 1.03 13.20 4.92
C SER A 153 1.85 12.10 4.24
N LEU A 154 1.76 11.96 2.91
CA LEU A 154 2.33 10.86 2.12
C LEU A 154 1.86 9.47 2.62
N LEU A 155 0.60 9.39 3.05
CA LEU A 155 -0.02 8.16 3.52
C LEU A 155 -0.87 7.51 2.42
N PRO A 156 -0.87 6.17 2.31
CA PRO A 156 -1.81 5.49 1.43
C PRO A 156 -3.22 5.57 2.04
N SER A 157 -4.20 6.06 1.27
CA SER A 157 -5.62 6.09 1.65
C SER A 157 -6.45 4.97 1.02
N GLY A 158 -6.00 4.44 -0.13
CA GLY A 158 -6.64 3.30 -0.77
C GLY A 158 -5.61 2.39 -1.42
N LEU A 159 -5.88 1.08 -1.44
CA LEU A 159 -4.97 0.06 -1.96
C LEU A 159 -5.75 -1.05 -2.68
N ALA A 160 -5.39 -1.34 -3.92
CA ALA A 160 -5.84 -2.52 -4.66
C ALA A 160 -4.64 -3.26 -5.23
N ILE A 161 -4.74 -4.59 -5.29
CA ILE A 161 -3.67 -5.46 -5.74
C ILE A 161 -4.25 -6.48 -6.71
N SER A 162 -3.65 -6.56 -7.90
CA SER A 162 -4.06 -7.52 -8.91
C SER A 162 -2.87 -8.04 -9.73
N TRP A 163 -3.18 -8.84 -10.75
CA TRP A 163 -2.21 -9.19 -11.78
C TRP A 163 -2.14 -8.11 -12.85
N GLY A 164 -0.91 -7.69 -13.17
CA GLY A 164 -0.61 -6.95 -14.39
C GLY A 164 -0.07 -7.86 -15.51
N PRO A 165 -0.09 -7.39 -16.77
CA PRO A 165 -0.58 -6.08 -17.21
C PRO A 165 -2.11 -6.02 -17.31
N SER A 166 -2.68 -4.91 -16.86
CA SER A 166 -4.12 -4.58 -16.92
C SER A 166 -4.27 -3.05 -16.98
N ASN A 167 -5.39 -2.56 -17.52
CA ASN A 167 -5.69 -1.13 -17.55
C ASN A 167 -5.92 -0.60 -16.12
N ASP A 168 -5.39 0.57 -15.77
CA ASP A 168 -5.58 1.19 -14.44
C ASP A 168 -7.05 1.36 -14.03
N LYS A 169 -7.93 1.59 -15.01
CA LYS A 169 -9.38 1.65 -14.77
C LYS A 169 -9.98 0.37 -14.16
N SER A 170 -9.37 -0.79 -14.33
CA SER A 170 -9.90 -2.03 -13.73
C SER A 170 -9.77 -2.07 -12.22
N GLU A 171 -8.77 -1.37 -11.66
CA GLU A 171 -8.51 -1.31 -10.22
C GLU A 171 -9.03 -0.01 -9.59
N ALA A 172 -9.31 1.00 -10.42
CA ALA A 172 -9.77 2.32 -9.97
C ALA A 172 -10.99 2.22 -9.03
N GLY A 173 -12.00 1.40 -9.37
CA GLY A 173 -13.19 1.26 -8.52
C GLY A 173 -12.87 0.79 -7.09
N GLU A 174 -11.99 -0.20 -6.94
CA GLU A 174 -11.59 -0.71 -5.63
C GLU A 174 -10.75 0.31 -4.85
N VAL A 175 -9.75 0.91 -5.50
CA VAL A 175 -8.87 1.89 -4.83
C VAL A 175 -9.65 3.13 -4.40
N LEU A 176 -10.50 3.66 -5.27
CA LEU A 176 -11.29 4.85 -4.99
C LEU A 176 -12.30 4.60 -3.87
N ALA A 177 -12.98 3.44 -3.86
CA ALA A 177 -13.90 3.08 -2.78
C ALA A 177 -13.21 2.95 -1.41
N LYS A 178 -12.01 2.35 -1.37
CA LYS A 178 -11.22 2.29 -0.13
C LYS A 178 -10.73 3.68 0.30
N ALA A 179 -10.25 4.48 -0.64
CA ALA A 179 -9.79 5.84 -0.38
C ALA A 179 -10.91 6.73 0.15
N SER A 180 -12.11 6.66 -0.43
CA SER A 180 -13.28 7.43 -0.03
C SER A 180 -13.82 7.08 1.35
N ASN A 181 -13.63 5.84 1.77
CA ASN A 181 -13.97 5.46 3.15
C ASN A 181 -12.99 6.04 4.17
N SER A 182 -11.73 6.30 3.79
CA SER A 182 -10.66 6.68 4.73
C SER A 182 -10.38 8.18 4.83
N SER A 183 -10.74 8.97 3.82
CA SER A 183 -10.39 10.40 3.72
C SER A 183 -11.27 11.13 2.71
N THR A 184 -11.38 12.45 2.85
CA THR A 184 -12.08 13.32 1.89
C THR A 184 -11.13 14.44 1.43
N PRO A 185 -10.18 14.16 0.53
CA PRO A 185 -9.26 15.16 0.04
C PRO A 185 -10.00 16.21 -0.81
N THR A 186 -9.45 17.41 -0.90
CA THR A 186 -10.03 18.48 -1.71
C THR A 186 -9.97 18.17 -3.20
N ARG A 187 -8.88 17.50 -3.64
CA ARG A 187 -8.65 17.08 -5.02
C ARG A 187 -8.05 15.69 -5.12
N LEU A 188 -8.31 15.02 -6.24
CA LEU A 188 -7.64 13.80 -6.68
C LEU A 188 -6.95 14.03 -8.03
N PHE A 189 -5.65 13.79 -8.09
CA PHE A 189 -4.86 13.79 -9.32
C PHE A 189 -4.66 12.35 -9.83
N ALA A 190 -4.89 12.12 -11.12
CA ALA A 190 -4.64 10.83 -11.76
C ALA A 190 -4.04 10.97 -13.16
N ASP A 191 -3.41 9.92 -13.66
CA ASP A 191 -2.92 9.90 -15.03
C ASP A 191 -4.06 9.67 -16.05
N ALA A 192 -3.76 9.80 -17.34
CA ALA A 192 -4.75 9.58 -18.40
C ALA A 192 -5.25 8.13 -18.49
N GLY A 193 -4.56 7.17 -17.86
CA GLY A 193 -5.01 5.78 -17.71
C GLY A 193 -6.32 5.70 -16.93
N TYR A 194 -6.53 6.59 -15.96
CA TYR A 194 -7.76 6.70 -15.17
C TYR A 194 -8.86 7.55 -15.84
N ASP A 195 -8.62 8.14 -17.02
CA ASP A 195 -9.61 8.98 -17.69
C ASP A 195 -10.87 8.18 -18.08
N ALA A 196 -11.96 8.47 -17.36
CA ALA A 196 -13.30 8.02 -17.65
C ALA A 196 -14.33 8.87 -16.88
N GLU A 197 -15.51 9.06 -17.47
CA GLU A 197 -16.54 9.93 -16.89
C GLU A 197 -17.02 9.39 -15.55
N TRP A 198 -17.17 8.06 -15.44
CA TRP A 198 -17.58 7.42 -14.19
C TRP A 198 -16.56 7.63 -13.06
N VAL A 199 -15.26 7.74 -13.36
CA VAL A 199 -14.24 8.04 -12.34
C VAL A 199 -14.45 9.47 -11.84
N HIS A 200 -14.67 10.43 -12.74
CA HIS A 200 -14.95 11.80 -12.34
C HIS A 200 -16.23 11.93 -11.52
N ARG A 201 -17.33 11.27 -11.95
CA ARG A 201 -18.59 11.25 -11.21
C ARG A 201 -18.44 10.65 -9.82
N PHE A 202 -17.81 9.48 -9.71
CA PHE A 202 -17.54 8.88 -8.39
C PHE A 202 -16.76 9.86 -7.50
N CYS A 203 -15.71 10.48 -8.02
CA CYS A 203 -14.92 11.44 -7.24
C CYS A 203 -15.75 12.64 -6.79
N ARG A 204 -16.50 13.28 -7.70
CA ARG A 204 -17.15 14.57 -7.44
C ARG A 204 -18.50 14.44 -6.74
N GLU A 205 -19.28 13.43 -7.09
CA GLU A 205 -20.66 13.24 -6.61
C GLU A 205 -20.71 12.38 -5.35
N GLU A 206 -19.94 11.29 -5.30
CA GLU A 206 -19.94 10.36 -4.16
C GLU A 206 -18.86 10.71 -3.14
N TRP A 207 -17.61 10.83 -3.60
CA TRP A 207 -16.45 11.10 -2.76
C TRP A 207 -16.24 12.60 -2.45
N ARG A 208 -17.03 13.50 -3.05
CA ARG A 208 -16.97 14.97 -2.82
C ARG A 208 -15.57 15.57 -3.00
N THR A 209 -14.80 14.98 -3.91
CA THR A 209 -13.40 15.29 -4.22
C THR A 209 -13.31 15.76 -5.67
N GLU A 210 -12.67 16.90 -5.91
CA GLU A 210 -12.46 17.40 -7.27
C GLU A 210 -11.42 16.53 -8.01
N SER A 211 -11.86 15.84 -9.06
CA SER A 211 -10.97 15.00 -9.89
C SER A 211 -10.30 15.80 -11.00
N ILE A 212 -8.97 15.75 -11.04
CA ILE A 212 -8.09 16.39 -12.02
C ILE A 212 -7.33 15.31 -12.79
N ILE A 213 -7.83 14.96 -13.98
CA ILE A 213 -7.32 13.86 -14.80
C ILE A 213 -7.12 14.37 -16.21
N ASN A 214 -5.92 14.21 -16.77
CA ASN A 214 -5.67 14.60 -18.15
C ASN A 214 -6.47 13.68 -19.10
N PRO A 215 -7.36 14.23 -19.95
CA PRO A 215 -8.22 13.40 -20.77
C PRO A 215 -7.45 12.70 -21.90
N ALA A 216 -7.73 11.42 -22.11
CA ALA A 216 -7.27 10.64 -23.24
C ALA A 216 -8.15 10.93 -24.48
N VAL A 217 -7.65 11.79 -25.36
CA VAL A 217 -8.32 12.14 -26.62
C VAL A 217 -8.09 11.03 -27.65
N HIS A 218 -9.12 10.26 -27.95
CA HIS A 218 -9.06 9.17 -28.94
C HIS A 218 -9.69 9.52 -30.29
N ARG A 219 -10.37 10.67 -30.40
CA ARG A 219 -11.03 11.09 -31.64
C ARG A 219 -10.16 12.04 -32.45
N SER A 220 -10.25 11.92 -33.76
CA SER A 220 -9.59 12.81 -34.72
C SER A 220 -10.10 14.25 -34.67
N ASP A 221 -11.34 14.47 -34.22
CA ASP A 221 -11.95 15.80 -34.10
C ASP A 221 -11.60 16.52 -32.79
N GLY A 222 -10.83 15.88 -31.91
CA GLY A 222 -10.41 16.45 -30.62
C GLY A 222 -11.52 16.58 -29.57
N LYS A 223 -12.76 16.16 -29.86
CA LYS A 223 -13.89 16.34 -28.95
C LYS A 223 -13.89 15.33 -27.82
N LEU A 224 -14.12 15.83 -26.61
CA LEU A 224 -14.31 15.04 -25.40
C LEU A 224 -15.80 14.94 -25.07
N ASN A 225 -16.25 13.71 -24.80
CA ASN A 225 -17.59 13.45 -24.26
C ASN A 225 -17.50 13.25 -22.75
N GLY A 226 -18.51 13.74 -22.03
CA GLY A 226 -18.61 13.64 -20.58
C GLY A 226 -18.69 15.03 -19.93
N GLU A 227 -19.53 15.17 -18.91
CA GLU A 227 -19.75 16.45 -18.22
C GLU A 227 -18.45 16.94 -17.60
N TYR A 228 -17.78 16.08 -16.82
CA TYR A 228 -16.53 16.44 -16.16
C TYR A 228 -15.32 16.29 -17.06
N ARG A 229 -15.28 15.28 -17.93
CA ARG A 229 -14.15 15.09 -18.85
C ARG A 229 -13.93 16.28 -19.79
N SER A 230 -15.01 16.89 -20.27
CA SER A 230 -14.93 18.06 -21.17
C SER A 230 -14.39 19.32 -20.48
N GLN A 231 -14.41 19.37 -19.14
CA GLN A 231 -13.89 20.49 -18.36
C GLN A 231 -12.37 20.40 -18.14
N MET A 232 -11.76 19.23 -18.33
CA MET A 232 -10.32 18.98 -18.11
C MET A 232 -9.45 19.55 -19.25
N THR A 233 -9.59 20.86 -19.49
CA THR A 233 -8.77 21.60 -20.45
C THR A 233 -7.34 21.75 -19.96
N ARG A 234 -6.41 22.04 -20.87
CA ARG A 234 -5.01 22.31 -20.50
C ARG A 234 -4.89 23.43 -19.45
N THR A 235 -5.62 24.53 -19.62
CA THR A 235 -5.65 25.65 -18.68
C THR A 235 -6.17 25.23 -17.32
N GLU A 236 -7.21 24.38 -17.28
CA GLU A 236 -7.75 23.84 -16.03
C GLU A 236 -6.72 22.98 -15.30
N LEU A 237 -6.07 22.04 -16.01
CA LEU A 237 -5.02 21.19 -15.45
C LEU A 237 -3.84 22.01 -14.87
N GLU A 238 -3.41 23.05 -15.59
CA GLU A 238 -2.34 23.95 -15.16
C GLU A 238 -2.76 24.75 -13.91
N THR A 239 -3.95 25.35 -13.94
CA THR A 239 -4.48 26.17 -12.83
C THR A 239 -4.70 25.35 -11.56
N LYS A 240 -5.14 24.10 -11.70
CA LYS A 240 -5.39 23.18 -10.58
C LYS A 240 -4.15 22.44 -10.11
N GLY A 241 -2.98 22.67 -10.72
CA GLY A 241 -1.71 22.13 -10.27
C GLY A 241 -1.52 20.64 -10.58
N TYR A 242 -1.91 20.18 -11.77
CA TYR A 242 -1.83 18.77 -12.20
C TYR A 242 -0.46 18.08 -11.95
N GLY A 243 0.63 18.85 -11.91
CA GLY A 243 1.97 18.35 -11.57
C GLY A 243 2.07 17.66 -10.20
N ARG A 244 1.15 17.94 -9.26
CA ARG A 244 1.07 17.25 -7.95
C ARG A 244 0.82 15.74 -8.08
N ARG A 245 0.38 15.26 -9.25
CA ARG A 245 0.34 13.83 -9.60
C ARG A 245 1.67 13.11 -9.33
N TRP A 246 2.83 13.76 -9.47
CA TRP A 246 4.14 13.12 -9.24
C TRP A 246 4.42 12.72 -7.78
N LEU A 247 3.57 13.12 -6.82
CA LEU A 247 3.72 12.73 -5.42
C LEU A 247 3.50 11.22 -5.22
N VAL A 248 2.51 10.61 -5.90
CA VAL A 248 2.30 9.16 -5.81
C VAL A 248 3.45 8.38 -6.45
N GLU A 249 4.06 8.88 -7.53
CA GLU A 249 5.27 8.30 -8.10
C GLU A 249 6.44 8.33 -7.08
N SER A 250 6.56 9.43 -6.33
CA SER A 250 7.55 9.58 -5.26
C SER A 250 7.31 8.59 -4.12
N PHE A 251 6.05 8.40 -3.71
CA PHE A 251 5.65 7.38 -2.74
C PHE A 251 6.04 5.97 -3.21
N MET A 252 5.68 5.59 -4.44
CA MET A 252 6.00 4.29 -5.02
C MET A 252 7.51 4.05 -5.14
N SER A 253 8.25 5.09 -5.50
CA SER A 253 9.71 5.07 -5.57
C SER A 253 10.34 4.82 -4.19
N GLY A 254 9.85 5.52 -3.16
CA GLY A 254 10.26 5.34 -1.76
C GLY A 254 9.90 3.96 -1.21
N LEU A 255 8.69 3.47 -1.50
CA LEU A 255 8.23 2.12 -1.18
C LEU A 255 9.21 1.08 -1.72
N LYS A 256 9.50 1.10 -3.03
CA LYS A 256 10.41 0.11 -3.66
C LYS A 256 11.83 0.18 -3.13
N ARG A 257 12.36 1.39 -2.86
CA ARG A 257 13.70 1.54 -2.25
C ARG A 257 13.75 0.96 -0.83
N THR A 258 12.67 1.13 -0.08
CA THR A 258 12.58 0.68 1.31
C THR A 258 12.37 -0.84 1.39
N THR A 259 11.33 -1.36 0.75
CA THR A 259 10.85 -2.74 0.90
C THR A 259 11.19 -3.66 -0.30
N GLY A 260 11.88 -3.14 -1.31
CA GLY A 260 12.32 -3.87 -2.49
C GLY A 260 11.24 -3.99 -3.57
N ALA A 261 11.66 -4.01 -4.83
CA ALA A 261 10.75 -4.09 -5.99
C ALA A 261 10.30 -5.53 -6.37
N ALA A 262 10.82 -6.56 -5.69
CA ALA A 262 10.51 -7.97 -5.97
C ALA A 262 9.81 -8.65 -4.79
N LEU A 263 8.91 -9.57 -5.11
CA LEU A 263 8.19 -10.45 -4.20
C LEU A 263 8.87 -11.83 -4.20
N SER A 264 8.66 -12.55 -3.10
CA SER A 264 9.30 -13.85 -2.84
C SER A 264 8.30 -15.00 -2.72
N ALA A 265 7.02 -14.67 -2.50
CA ALA A 265 5.93 -15.64 -2.43
C ALA A 265 5.70 -16.39 -3.76
N ARG A 266 5.04 -17.55 -3.65
CA ARG A 266 4.86 -18.48 -4.78
C ARG A 266 3.40 -18.67 -5.20
N SER A 267 2.46 -18.50 -4.28
CA SER A 267 1.03 -18.51 -4.61
C SER A 267 0.52 -17.09 -4.79
N GLU A 268 -0.52 -16.93 -5.60
CA GLU A 268 -1.18 -15.64 -5.87
C GLU A 268 -1.59 -14.93 -4.58
N LYS A 269 -2.34 -15.60 -3.71
CA LYS A 269 -2.77 -15.05 -2.43
C LYS A 269 -1.60 -14.54 -1.58
N ALA A 270 -0.51 -15.30 -1.51
CA ALA A 270 0.65 -14.91 -0.73
C ALA A 270 1.44 -13.76 -1.39
N LEU A 271 1.46 -13.68 -2.72
CA LEU A 271 2.01 -12.54 -3.46
C LEU A 271 1.22 -11.26 -3.16
N PHE A 272 -0.10 -11.34 -3.14
CA PHE A 272 -0.96 -10.19 -2.86
C PHE A 272 -0.77 -9.70 -1.41
N VAL A 273 -0.78 -10.63 -0.45
CA VAL A 273 -0.48 -10.32 0.96
C VAL A 273 0.93 -9.72 1.12
N GLU A 274 1.94 -10.27 0.45
CA GLU A 274 3.30 -9.71 0.49
C GLU A 274 3.37 -8.28 -0.07
N ALA A 275 2.69 -8.01 -1.19
CA ALA A 275 2.60 -6.67 -1.77
C ALA A 275 1.89 -5.68 -0.82
N ALA A 276 0.75 -6.09 -0.23
CA ALA A 276 0.01 -5.26 0.73
C ALA A 276 0.84 -4.92 1.97
N LEU A 277 1.53 -5.92 2.53
CA LEU A 277 2.42 -5.74 3.68
C LEU A 277 3.58 -4.80 3.38
N LYS A 278 4.08 -4.74 2.14
CA LYS A 278 5.11 -3.77 1.76
C LYS A 278 4.60 -2.34 1.80
N VAL A 279 3.38 -2.10 1.30
CA VAL A 279 2.72 -0.79 1.37
C VAL A 279 2.52 -0.38 2.83
N LEU A 280 1.95 -1.27 3.64
CA LEU A 280 1.72 -1.03 5.07
C LEU A 280 3.04 -0.78 5.83
N ALA A 281 4.08 -1.59 5.57
CA ALA A 281 5.39 -1.41 6.19
C ALA A 281 6.05 -0.07 5.83
N TYR A 282 5.86 0.41 4.61
CA TYR A 282 6.36 1.72 4.20
C TYR A 282 5.57 2.86 4.85
N ALA A 283 4.24 2.75 4.92
CA ALA A 283 3.38 3.72 5.60
C ALA A 283 3.75 3.84 7.10
N LEU A 284 3.91 2.73 7.81
CA LEU A 284 4.29 2.70 9.23
C LEU A 284 5.69 3.25 9.53
N ARG A 285 6.57 3.26 8.55
CA ARG A 285 7.93 3.80 8.67
C ARG A 285 7.96 5.31 8.44
N ARG A 286 7.02 5.84 7.66
CA ARG A 286 7.09 7.21 7.14
C ARG A 286 6.80 8.24 8.22
#